data_AF-A0A428WBR2-F1
#
_entry.id   AF-A0A428WBR2-F1
#
_cell.length_a   1.000
_cell.length_b   1.000
_cell.length_c   1.000
_cell.angle_alpha   90.00
_cell.angle_beta   90.00
_cell.angle_gamma   90.00
#
_symmetry.space_group_name_H-M   'P 1'
#
loop_
_entity.id
_entity.type
_entity.pdbx_description
1 polymer ?
#
loop_
_entity_poly.entity_id
_entity_poly.type
_entity_poly.pdbx_seq_one_letter_code
_entity_poly.pdbx_strand_id
1 'polypeptide(L)'
;MKGLLLRLSGLDADAENAVRVIGFFDRLITGRAGLDVLVRSTAELAGCPVGVHAPGQGLSLRAEPGADVVTPGPAPAGAATRVLEGGVLVWVARAGAPVPLDDMLLERFAIATAILLEHSGVPRPELGDPALVELVLSEDVGTAERARALHLLGIAPATRLRVLAGTGVDALAGWSAPLGRVRAVLTTGEVPGPLPDGARAGIGPELPAIEVARSWAAARTALRFTSATEPVVWWDRLGGLAALDGKLGPADLAELADVRALDRLAAESHGEDTLAALGALCATGSARKAAAVLHRHHSTMPARLARAEAVLGFDVDSPAGRFRLHLALMLRRLRDNTDPAPLAGP
;
A
#
# COMPACT_ATOMS: atom_id res chain seq x y z
N MET A 1 -2.39 57.54 40.09
CA MET A 1 -3.53 56.88 39.39
C MET A 1 -3.48 56.98 37.86
N LYS A 2 -3.07 58.09 37.22
CA LYS A 2 -3.01 58.20 35.73
C LYS A 2 -2.09 57.18 35.03
N GLY A 3 -0.94 56.84 35.61
CA GLY A 3 0.00 55.87 35.00
C GLY A 3 -0.45 54.40 35.06
N LEU A 4 -1.34 54.04 35.99
CA LEU A 4 -1.91 52.70 36.10
C LEU A 4 -3.05 52.51 35.09
N LEU A 5 -3.87 53.55 34.88
CA LEU A 5 -4.92 53.57 33.85
C LEU A 5 -4.35 53.50 32.43
N LEU A 6 -3.23 54.18 32.15
CA LEU A 6 -2.54 54.09 30.85
C LEU A 6 -1.92 52.71 30.59
N ARG A 7 -1.41 52.03 31.63
CA ARG A 7 -0.92 50.65 31.53
C ARG A 7 -2.06 49.65 31.37
N LEU A 8 -3.18 49.84 32.08
CA LEU A 8 -4.39 49.03 31.93
C LEU A 8 -5.03 49.20 30.55
N SER A 9 -5.12 50.41 30.00
CA SER A 9 -5.63 50.64 28.65
C SER A 9 -4.69 50.09 27.57
N GLY A 10 -3.37 50.11 27.80
CA GLY A 10 -2.39 49.46 26.93
C GLY A 10 -2.54 47.93 26.96
N LEU A 11 -2.68 47.35 28.15
CA LEU A 11 -2.91 45.91 28.32
C LEU A 11 -4.25 45.45 27.73
N ASP A 12 -5.31 46.26 27.82
CA ASP A 12 -6.63 45.96 27.24
C ASP A 12 -6.59 46.01 25.71
N ALA A 13 -5.91 47.01 25.14
CA ALA A 13 -5.66 47.09 23.69
C ALA A 13 -4.78 45.95 23.18
N ASP A 14 -3.73 45.58 23.92
CA ASP A 14 -2.85 44.45 23.57
C ASP A 14 -3.58 43.10 23.68
N ALA A 15 -4.45 42.93 24.68
CA ALA A 15 -5.30 41.76 24.82
C ALA A 15 -6.35 41.67 23.71
N GLU A 16 -7.00 42.78 23.36
CA GLU A 16 -7.94 42.83 22.24
C GLU A 16 -7.23 42.49 20.91
N ASN A 17 -6.03 43.05 20.69
CA ASN A 17 -5.22 42.76 19.51
C ASN A 17 -4.76 41.29 19.48
N ALA A 18 -4.40 40.71 20.62
CA ALA A 18 -4.05 39.29 20.70
C ALA A 18 -5.23 38.40 20.29
N VAL A 19 -6.45 38.69 20.77
CA VAL A 19 -7.67 37.96 20.38
C VAL A 19 -7.95 38.08 18.88
N ARG A 20 -7.69 39.25 18.28
CA ARG A 20 -7.83 39.45 16.83
C ARG A 20 -6.85 38.61 16.02
N VAL A 21 -5.58 38.51 16.45
CA VAL A 21 -4.56 37.65 15.82
C VAL A 21 -4.98 36.18 15.91
N ILE A 22 -5.45 35.74 17.07
CA ILE A 22 -5.97 34.38 17.28
C ILE A 22 -7.12 34.09 16.30
N GLY A 23 -8.15 34.93 16.32
CA GLY A 23 -9.32 34.76 15.48
C GLY A 23 -9.01 34.86 13.98
N PHE A 24 -7.94 35.56 13.59
CA PHE A 24 -7.46 35.58 12.21
C PHE A 24 -6.95 34.20 11.76
N PHE A 25 -6.05 33.58 12.51
CA PHE A 25 -5.52 32.25 12.15
C PHE A 25 -6.59 31.16 12.28
N ASP A 26 -7.47 31.24 13.28
CA ASP A 26 -8.56 30.30 13.46
C ASP A 26 -9.52 30.31 12.25
N ARG A 27 -9.77 31.48 11.63
CA ARG A 27 -10.56 31.58 10.38
C ARG A 27 -9.86 30.89 9.21
N LEU A 28 -8.53 31.06 9.06
CA LEU A 28 -7.76 30.41 8.00
C LEU A 28 -7.73 28.89 8.17
N ILE A 29 -7.55 28.41 9.40
CA ILE A 29 -7.59 26.98 9.74
C ILE A 29 -8.98 26.41 9.46
N THR A 30 -10.03 27.04 10.00
CA THR A 30 -11.43 26.57 9.84
C THR A 30 -11.86 26.58 8.38
N GLY A 31 -11.43 27.59 7.61
CA GLY A 31 -11.68 27.70 6.18
C GLY A 31 -10.80 26.80 5.31
N ARG A 32 -9.88 26.02 5.90
CA ARG A 32 -8.90 25.17 5.19
C ARG A 32 -8.15 25.93 4.09
N ALA A 33 -7.67 27.12 4.41
CA ALA A 33 -6.94 27.95 3.47
C ALA A 33 -5.69 27.23 2.93
N GLY A 34 -5.37 27.42 1.65
CA GLY A 34 -4.10 26.99 1.08
C GLY A 34 -2.91 27.68 1.74
N LEU A 35 -1.74 27.04 1.73
CA LEU A 35 -0.53 27.58 2.37
C LEU A 35 -0.03 28.88 1.72
N ASP A 36 -0.30 29.08 0.44
CA ASP A 36 -0.04 30.35 -0.27
C ASP A 36 -0.91 31.48 0.29
N VAL A 37 -2.18 31.21 0.59
CA VAL A 37 -3.10 32.16 1.21
C VAL A 37 -2.66 32.44 2.65
N LEU A 38 -2.31 31.42 3.42
CA LEU A 38 -1.80 31.57 4.78
C LEU A 38 -0.58 32.50 4.82
N VAL A 39 0.44 32.24 3.99
CA VAL A 39 1.70 33.00 3.97
C VAL A 39 1.46 34.44 3.53
N ARG A 40 0.64 34.66 2.50
CA ARG A 40 0.27 36.00 2.00
C ARG A 40 -0.48 36.82 3.06
N SER A 41 -1.55 36.26 3.61
CA SER A 41 -2.35 36.95 4.62
C SER A 41 -1.57 37.18 5.91
N THR A 42 -0.62 36.30 6.25
CA THR A 42 0.28 36.52 7.40
C THR A 42 1.27 37.65 7.13
N ALA A 43 1.82 37.78 5.91
CA ALA A 43 2.67 38.91 5.54
C ALA A 43 1.91 40.24 5.64
N GLU A 44 0.66 40.26 5.16
CA GLU A 44 -0.23 41.42 5.27
C GLU A 44 -0.50 41.80 6.73
N LEU A 45 -0.84 40.83 7.58
CA LEU A 45 -1.08 41.07 9.01
C LEU A 45 0.19 41.54 9.74
N ALA A 46 1.34 40.95 9.43
CA ALA A 46 2.61 41.26 10.08
C ALA A 46 3.24 42.58 9.60
N GLY A 47 2.82 43.06 8.42
CA GLY A 47 3.40 44.23 7.75
C GLY A 47 4.88 44.05 7.38
N CYS A 48 5.35 42.81 7.28
CA CYS A 48 6.74 42.47 6.97
C CYS A 48 6.84 41.11 6.28
N PRO A 49 7.99 40.78 5.67
CA PRO A 49 8.18 39.48 5.04
C PRO A 49 8.03 38.31 6.00
N VAL A 50 7.34 37.26 5.55
CA VAL A 50 7.21 35.99 6.27
C VAL A 50 7.41 34.82 5.31
N GLY A 51 7.71 33.65 5.87
CA GLY A 51 7.78 32.45 5.05
C GLY A 51 7.73 31.15 5.81
N VAL A 52 7.56 30.09 5.03
CA VAL A 52 7.52 28.69 5.46
C VAL A 52 8.53 27.92 4.62
N HIS A 53 9.39 27.16 5.27
CA HIS A 53 10.29 26.22 4.63
C HIS A 53 10.05 24.84 5.23
N ALA A 54 9.43 23.95 4.46
CA ALA A 54 9.13 22.58 4.84
C ALA A 54 9.95 21.63 3.95
N PRO A 55 11.19 21.27 4.32
CA PRO A 55 12.09 20.48 3.48
C PRO A 55 11.60 19.03 3.30
N GLY A 56 11.03 18.43 4.35
CA GLY A 56 10.46 17.07 4.27
C GLY A 56 9.25 16.99 3.33
N GLN A 57 8.59 18.12 3.08
CA GLN A 57 7.65 18.21 1.99
C GLN A 57 8.44 18.54 0.72
N GLY A 58 9.27 19.59 0.68
CA GLY A 58 9.83 20.16 -0.56
C GLY A 58 9.01 21.38 -0.96
N LEU A 59 8.62 22.16 0.05
CA LEU A 59 7.85 23.40 -0.07
C LEU A 59 8.68 24.52 0.56
N SER A 60 8.78 25.65 -0.15
CA SER A 60 9.37 26.86 0.40
C SER A 60 8.62 28.06 -0.13
N LEU A 61 7.84 28.72 0.72
CA LEU A 61 7.00 29.86 0.38
C LEU A 61 7.48 31.10 1.12
N ARG A 62 7.46 32.24 0.45
CA ARG A 62 7.68 33.57 1.03
C ARG A 62 6.65 34.53 0.46
N ALA A 63 6.15 35.43 1.31
CA ALA A 63 5.39 36.58 0.86
C ALA A 63 5.95 37.87 1.48
N GLU A 64 5.82 38.94 0.71
CA GLU A 64 5.99 40.32 1.15
C GLU A 64 4.61 40.98 1.23
N PRO A 65 4.41 41.98 2.12
CA PRO A 65 3.16 42.73 2.16
C PRO A 65 2.86 43.35 0.78
N GLY A 66 1.69 43.03 0.21
CA GLY A 66 1.24 43.57 -1.08
C GLY A 66 1.89 42.96 -2.33
N ALA A 67 2.68 41.89 -2.19
CA ALA A 67 3.23 41.14 -3.32
C ALA A 67 2.67 39.72 -3.39
N ASP A 68 2.71 39.12 -4.59
CA ASP A 68 2.38 37.70 -4.76
C ASP A 68 3.44 36.79 -4.12
N VAL A 69 3.03 35.56 -3.78
CA VAL A 69 3.89 34.54 -3.16
C VAL A 69 4.99 34.12 -4.15
N VAL A 70 6.25 34.13 -3.70
CA VAL A 70 7.42 33.74 -4.51
C VAL A 70 8.11 32.50 -3.91
N THR A 71 8.61 31.60 -4.76
CA THR A 71 9.47 30.43 -4.43
C THR A 71 10.92 30.67 -4.92
N PRO A 72 11.99 30.10 -4.31
CA PRO A 72 12.32 29.85 -2.90
C PRO A 72 13.60 30.62 -2.42
N GLY A 73 13.83 30.69 -1.10
CA GLY A 73 15.07 31.15 -0.46
C GLY A 73 15.06 30.89 1.06
N PRO A 74 16.23 30.73 1.71
CA PRO A 74 16.29 30.51 3.17
C PRO A 74 15.75 31.71 3.95
N ALA A 75 15.42 31.51 5.23
CA ALA A 75 15.02 32.59 6.12
C ALA A 75 16.08 33.72 6.08
N PRO A 76 15.68 34.99 5.92
CA PRO A 76 16.61 36.12 5.96
C PRO A 76 17.41 36.17 7.26
N ALA A 77 18.64 36.65 7.20
CA ALA A 77 19.46 36.85 8.40
C ALA A 77 18.77 37.83 9.38
N GLY A 78 18.62 37.42 10.64
CA GLY A 78 17.93 38.21 11.67
C GLY A 78 16.41 38.04 11.72
N ALA A 79 15.82 37.15 10.91
CA ALA A 79 14.41 36.79 11.04
C ALA A 79 14.14 36.04 12.35
N ALA A 80 13.00 36.30 12.98
CA ALA A 80 12.50 35.47 14.06
C ALA A 80 12.00 34.15 13.46
N THR A 81 12.49 33.03 13.97
CA THR A 81 12.22 31.69 13.42
C THR A 81 11.60 30.77 14.45
N ARG A 82 10.71 29.88 14.04
CA ARG A 82 10.25 28.75 14.84
C ARG A 82 10.35 27.46 14.03
N VAL A 83 10.94 26.43 14.64
CA VAL A 83 11.05 25.09 14.07
C VAL A 83 9.94 24.22 14.64
N LEU A 84 9.21 23.56 13.77
CA LEU A 84 8.15 22.59 14.06
C LEU A 84 8.71 21.16 13.86
N GLU A 85 7.90 20.16 14.19
CA GLU A 85 8.22 18.76 13.88
C GLU A 85 8.42 18.53 12.37
N GLY A 86 9.20 17.51 12.00
CA GLY A 86 9.51 17.22 10.59
C GLY A 86 10.45 18.24 9.93
N GLY A 87 11.10 19.11 10.70
CA GLY A 87 12.07 20.10 10.20
C GLY A 87 11.43 21.30 9.49
N VAL A 88 10.13 21.51 9.66
CA VAL A 88 9.43 22.67 9.11
C VAL A 88 9.84 23.93 9.86
N LEU A 89 10.31 24.93 9.14
CA LEU A 89 10.73 26.23 9.66
C LEU A 89 9.72 27.29 9.21
N VAL A 90 9.16 28.03 10.16
CA VAL A 90 8.43 29.28 9.86
C VAL A 90 9.23 30.47 10.33
N TRP A 91 9.13 31.59 9.63
CA TRP A 91 9.90 32.78 9.95
C TRP A 91 9.17 34.08 9.64
N VAL A 92 9.52 35.12 10.41
CA VAL A 92 9.02 36.50 10.27
C VAL A 92 10.24 37.43 10.28
N ALA A 93 10.40 38.22 9.22
CA ALA A 93 11.56 39.09 8.99
C ALA A 93 11.17 40.57 9.09
N ARG A 94 11.18 41.11 10.32
CA ARG A 94 10.89 42.52 10.57
C ARG A 94 12.14 43.39 10.41
N ALA A 95 12.01 44.52 9.73
CA ALA A 95 13.03 45.56 9.75
C ALA A 95 12.90 46.37 11.06
N GLY A 96 13.72 46.09 12.06
CA GLY A 96 13.76 46.82 13.34
C GLY A 96 13.49 45.96 14.57
N ALA A 97 13.19 46.60 15.71
CA ALA A 97 12.92 45.90 16.96
C ALA A 97 11.60 45.11 16.90
N PRO A 98 11.50 43.96 17.60
CA PRO A 98 10.24 43.21 17.72
C PRO A 98 9.12 44.07 18.29
N VAL A 99 7.89 43.88 17.79
CA VAL A 99 6.69 44.51 18.35
C VAL A 99 6.00 43.56 19.34
N PRO A 100 5.16 44.06 20.28
CA PRO A 100 4.65 43.27 21.41
C PRO A 100 3.93 41.96 21.07
N LEU A 101 3.40 41.81 19.85
CA LEU A 101 2.66 40.62 19.40
C LEU A 101 3.45 39.71 18.45
N ASP A 102 4.73 39.99 18.17
CA ASP A 102 5.50 39.22 17.20
C ASP A 102 5.67 37.75 17.61
N ASP A 103 5.93 37.49 18.90
CA ASP A 103 6.06 36.12 19.41
C ASP A 103 4.74 35.35 19.27
N MET A 104 3.61 36.00 19.60
CA MET A 104 2.26 35.43 19.45
C MET A 104 1.93 35.19 17.97
N LEU A 105 2.28 36.13 17.10
CA LEU A 105 2.05 36.00 15.65
C LEU A 105 2.86 34.84 15.09
N LEU A 106 4.15 34.74 15.42
CA LEU A 106 5.02 33.65 15.00
C LEU A 106 4.53 32.30 15.53
N GLU A 107 4.08 32.24 16.78
CA GLU A 107 3.50 31.03 17.37
C GLU A 107 2.21 30.61 16.67
N ARG A 108 1.27 31.55 16.46
CA ARG A 108 0.01 31.25 15.77
C ARG A 108 0.23 30.90 14.31
N PHE A 109 1.19 31.53 13.64
CA PHE A 109 1.61 31.16 12.30
C PHE A 109 2.19 29.76 12.24
N ALA A 110 3.01 29.36 13.22
CA ALA A 110 3.56 28.01 13.31
C ALA A 110 2.45 26.96 13.51
N ILE A 111 1.49 27.22 14.41
CA ILE A 111 0.35 26.34 14.68
C ILE A 111 -0.54 26.20 13.43
N ALA A 112 -0.90 27.32 12.81
CA ALA A 112 -1.71 27.31 11.59
C ALA A 112 -0.99 26.60 10.44
N THR A 113 0.33 26.79 10.32
CA THR A 113 1.17 26.09 9.35
C THR A 113 1.17 24.59 9.60
N ALA A 114 1.40 24.13 10.84
CA ALA A 114 1.37 22.71 11.17
C ALA A 114 0.01 22.07 10.82
N ILE A 115 -1.10 22.67 11.28
CA ILE A 115 -2.45 22.17 11.01
C ILE A 115 -2.73 22.18 9.51
N LEU A 116 -2.46 23.28 8.81
CA LEU A 116 -2.75 23.37 7.38
C LEU A 116 -1.81 22.49 6.55
N LEU A 117 -0.58 22.20 6.97
CA LEU A 117 0.30 21.22 6.32
C LEU A 117 -0.23 19.80 6.44
N GLU A 118 -0.81 19.43 7.59
CA GLU A 118 -1.49 18.15 7.78
C GLU A 118 -2.74 18.04 6.87
N HIS A 119 -3.49 19.13 6.71
CA HIS A 119 -4.69 19.18 5.87
C HIS A 119 -4.42 19.35 4.37
N SER A 120 -3.30 19.98 4.01
CA SER A 120 -2.84 20.20 2.62
C SER A 120 -2.06 19.01 2.07
N GLY A 121 -1.97 17.92 2.84
CA GLY A 121 -1.39 16.67 2.40
C GLY A 121 -2.20 16.06 1.26
N VAL A 122 -1.98 16.53 0.03
CA VAL A 122 -1.77 15.57 -1.05
C VAL A 122 -0.56 14.77 -0.56
N PRO A 123 -0.71 13.47 -0.24
CA PRO A 123 0.40 12.68 0.26
C PRO A 123 1.55 12.85 -0.72
N ARG A 124 2.68 13.37 -0.24
CA ARG A 124 3.90 13.26 -1.04
C ARG A 124 4.29 11.80 -0.95
N PRO A 125 4.63 11.18 -2.08
CA PRO A 125 4.97 9.79 -2.04
C PRO A 125 6.15 9.56 -1.10
N GLU A 126 5.91 8.91 0.04
CA GLU A 126 6.97 8.28 0.81
C GLU A 126 7.71 7.30 -0.13
N LEU A 127 8.97 6.96 0.16
CA LEU A 127 9.58 5.81 -0.53
C LEU A 127 8.70 4.58 -0.29
N GLY A 128 7.86 4.23 -1.28
CA GLY A 128 6.81 3.22 -1.09
C GLY A 128 5.37 3.71 -1.08
N ASP A 129 5.08 4.94 -1.54
CA ASP A 129 3.70 5.42 -1.68
C ASP A 129 2.80 4.41 -2.39
N PRO A 130 1.77 3.91 -1.69
CA PRO A 130 0.81 2.99 -2.27
C PRO A 130 0.22 3.51 -3.58
N ALA A 131 -0.08 4.81 -3.70
CA ALA A 131 -0.70 5.38 -4.89
C ALA A 131 0.24 5.31 -6.12
N LEU A 132 1.54 5.57 -5.93
CA LEU A 132 2.52 5.39 -7.00
C LEU A 132 2.71 3.92 -7.38
N VAL A 133 2.69 3.02 -6.39
CA VAL A 133 2.78 1.58 -6.64
C VAL A 133 1.56 1.11 -7.42
N GLU A 134 0.35 1.52 -7.05
CA GLU A 134 -0.89 1.25 -7.79
C GLU A 134 -0.81 1.76 -9.23
N LEU A 135 -0.35 3.00 -9.43
CA LEU A 135 -0.16 3.59 -10.75
C LEU A 135 0.86 2.81 -11.59
N VAL A 136 1.95 2.36 -10.98
CA VAL A 136 2.99 1.55 -11.62
C VAL A 136 2.51 0.14 -11.98
N LEU A 137 1.50 -0.39 -11.29
CA LEU A 137 0.93 -1.72 -11.57
C LEU A 137 -0.31 -1.69 -12.48
N SER A 138 -0.97 -0.54 -12.61
CA SER A 138 -2.20 -0.39 -13.42
C SER A 138 -1.95 -0.72 -14.90
N GLU A 139 -2.83 -1.50 -15.52
CA GLU A 139 -2.74 -1.84 -16.96
C GLU A 139 -3.14 -0.66 -17.86
N ASP A 140 -3.98 0.25 -17.37
CA ASP A 140 -4.54 1.37 -18.14
C ASP A 140 -3.57 2.56 -18.29
N VAL A 141 -2.46 2.52 -17.55
CA VAL A 141 -1.47 3.60 -17.51
C VAL A 141 -0.48 3.49 -18.67
N GLY A 142 -0.30 4.60 -19.38
CA GLY A 142 0.67 4.69 -20.48
C GLY A 142 2.14 4.63 -20.00
N THR A 143 3.05 4.25 -20.89
CA THR A 143 4.48 4.09 -20.58
C THR A 143 5.12 5.34 -19.96
N ALA A 144 4.76 6.54 -20.44
CA ALA A 144 5.34 7.81 -19.95
C ALA A 144 4.94 8.12 -18.50
N GLU A 145 3.67 7.90 -18.17
CA GLU A 145 3.14 8.09 -16.82
C GLU A 145 3.70 7.05 -15.85
N ARG A 146 3.81 5.78 -16.29
CA ARG A 146 4.47 4.72 -15.53
C ARG A 146 5.95 5.03 -15.26
N ALA A 147 6.67 5.52 -16.26
CA ALA A 147 8.07 5.92 -16.11
C ALA A 147 8.23 7.07 -15.11
N ARG A 148 7.32 8.05 -15.11
CA ARG A 148 7.28 9.13 -14.12
C ARG A 148 7.01 8.59 -12.73
N ALA A 149 6.07 7.67 -12.56
CA ALA A 149 5.75 7.06 -11.28
C ALA A 149 6.92 6.24 -10.72
N LEU A 150 7.59 5.45 -11.56
CA LEU A 150 8.82 4.73 -11.21
C LEU A 150 9.94 5.69 -10.79
N HIS A 151 10.11 6.80 -11.52
CA HIS A 151 11.09 7.82 -11.15
C HIS A 151 10.81 8.43 -9.77
N LEU A 152 9.54 8.73 -9.46
CA LEU A 152 9.13 9.24 -8.15
C LEU A 152 9.32 8.19 -7.03
N LEU A 153 9.24 6.90 -7.35
CA LEU A 153 9.59 5.80 -6.43
C LEU A 153 11.11 5.57 -6.28
N GLY A 154 11.94 6.29 -7.05
CA GLY A 154 13.39 6.10 -7.07
C GLY A 154 13.85 4.84 -7.83
N ILE A 155 12.99 4.26 -8.67
CA ILE A 155 13.25 3.02 -9.41
C ILE A 155 13.58 3.36 -10.87
N ALA A 156 14.74 2.91 -11.35
CA ALA A 156 15.09 3.03 -12.76
C ALA A 156 14.21 2.10 -13.63
N PRO A 157 13.71 2.53 -14.81
CA PRO A 157 12.84 1.71 -15.67
C PRO A 157 13.43 0.35 -16.08
N ALA A 158 14.75 0.23 -16.13
CA ALA A 158 15.47 -0.99 -16.48
C ALA A 158 15.75 -1.92 -15.27
N THR A 159 15.50 -1.47 -14.05
CA THR A 159 15.68 -2.28 -12.83
C THR A 159 14.83 -3.54 -12.93
N ARG A 160 15.43 -4.70 -12.62
CA ARG A 160 14.73 -5.98 -12.65
C ARG A 160 13.90 -6.12 -11.37
N LEU A 161 12.58 -6.23 -11.54
CA LEU A 161 11.62 -6.37 -10.46
C LEU A 161 10.74 -7.60 -10.65
N ARG A 162 10.30 -8.16 -9.53
CA ARG A 162 9.18 -9.09 -9.44
C ARG A 162 8.10 -8.49 -8.55
N VAL A 163 6.85 -8.86 -8.85
CA VAL A 163 5.70 -8.55 -8.01
C VAL A 163 5.24 -9.81 -7.29
N LEU A 164 4.98 -9.67 -6.01
CA LEU A 164 4.30 -10.65 -5.19
C LEU A 164 2.89 -10.16 -4.92
N ALA A 165 1.89 -10.98 -5.24
CA ALA A 165 0.50 -10.76 -4.91
C ALA A 165 0.14 -11.66 -3.72
N GLY A 166 -0.26 -11.10 -2.59
CA GLY A 166 -0.52 -11.92 -1.41
C GLY A 166 -1.62 -11.43 -0.47
N THR A 167 -2.04 -12.34 0.40
CA THR A 167 -2.92 -12.09 1.55
C THR A 167 -2.15 -12.38 2.82
N GLY A 168 -2.21 -11.48 3.82
CA GLY A 168 -1.43 -11.62 5.06
C GLY A 168 0.07 -11.36 4.89
N VAL A 169 0.45 -10.63 3.83
CA VAL A 169 1.85 -10.31 3.50
C VAL A 169 2.25 -8.88 3.91
N ASP A 170 1.52 -8.29 4.85
CA ASP A 170 1.68 -6.88 5.27
C ASP A 170 3.04 -6.60 5.92
N ALA A 171 3.65 -7.61 6.52
CA ALA A 171 4.97 -7.52 7.16
C ALA A 171 6.14 -7.62 6.16
N LEU A 172 5.88 -7.88 4.87
CA LEU A 172 6.95 -7.98 3.88
C LEU A 172 7.49 -6.59 3.53
N ALA A 173 8.81 -6.45 3.58
CA ALA A 173 9.50 -5.24 3.15
C ALA A 173 9.46 -5.08 1.63
N GLY A 174 9.50 -3.82 1.17
CA GLY A 174 9.49 -3.45 -0.25
C GLY A 174 8.45 -2.36 -0.54
N TRP A 175 8.42 -1.89 -1.78
CA TRP A 175 7.36 -0.98 -2.23
C TRP A 175 6.06 -1.78 -2.32
N SER A 176 5.01 -1.34 -1.64
CA SER A 176 3.78 -2.11 -1.57
C SER A 176 2.53 -1.25 -1.58
N ALA A 177 1.45 -1.82 -2.12
CA ALA A 177 0.14 -1.20 -2.12
C ALA A 177 -0.96 -2.23 -1.85
N PRO A 178 -2.02 -1.86 -1.12
CA PRO A 178 -3.25 -2.63 -1.06
C PRO A 178 -4.06 -2.45 -2.35
N LEU A 179 -4.29 -3.54 -3.10
CA LEU A 179 -5.13 -3.57 -4.28
C LEU A 179 -6.36 -4.45 -4.00
N GLY A 180 -7.39 -3.81 -3.42
CA GLY A 180 -8.57 -4.50 -2.93
C GLY A 180 -8.25 -5.40 -1.72
N ARG A 181 -8.43 -6.71 -1.88
CA ARG A 181 -8.13 -7.71 -0.82
C ARG A 181 -6.72 -8.29 -0.87
N VAL A 182 -5.96 -7.92 -1.90
CA VAL A 182 -4.61 -8.44 -2.13
C VAL A 182 -3.61 -7.32 -2.00
N ARG A 183 -2.48 -7.59 -1.37
CA ARG A 183 -1.35 -6.67 -1.31
C ARG A 183 -0.38 -7.00 -2.43
N ALA A 184 0.03 -5.98 -3.19
CA ALA A 184 1.15 -6.08 -4.10
C ALA A 184 2.44 -5.66 -3.39
N VAL A 185 3.51 -6.43 -3.57
CA VAL A 185 4.85 -6.10 -3.06
C VAL A 185 5.85 -6.21 -4.21
N LEU A 186 6.55 -5.12 -4.53
CA LEU A 186 7.62 -5.07 -5.52
C LEU A 186 8.95 -5.39 -4.83
N THR A 187 9.68 -6.37 -5.36
CA THR A 187 10.99 -6.78 -4.84
C THR A 187 12.04 -6.81 -5.95
N THR A 188 13.28 -6.44 -5.59
CA THR A 188 14.47 -6.65 -6.42
C THR A 188 15.12 -7.99 -6.07
N GLY A 189 15.16 -8.91 -7.02
CA GLY A 189 15.87 -10.18 -6.87
C GLY A 189 15.11 -11.21 -6.02
N GLU A 190 15.48 -11.34 -4.73
CA GLU A 190 15.01 -12.39 -3.84
C GLU A 190 13.57 -12.14 -3.36
N VAL A 191 12.77 -13.20 -3.40
CA VAL A 191 11.48 -13.22 -2.74
C VAL A 191 11.74 -13.28 -1.24
N PRO A 192 11.05 -12.47 -0.41
CA PRO A 192 11.20 -12.53 1.04
C PRO A 192 11.07 -13.97 1.55
N GLY A 193 11.72 -14.26 2.69
CA GLY A 193 11.82 -15.59 3.31
C GLY A 193 10.47 -16.26 3.65
N PRO A 194 10.43 -17.21 4.60
CA PRO A 194 9.17 -17.90 4.89
C PRO A 194 8.05 -16.88 5.17
N LEU A 195 6.93 -17.05 4.47
CA LEU A 195 5.77 -16.19 4.66
C LEU A 195 5.26 -16.31 6.10
N PRO A 196 4.63 -15.24 6.64
CA PRO A 196 3.91 -15.34 7.91
C PRO A 196 2.90 -16.49 7.91
N ASP A 197 2.62 -17.06 9.08
CA ASP A 197 1.64 -18.14 9.21
C ASP A 197 0.28 -17.70 8.67
N GLY A 198 -0.31 -18.54 7.80
CA GLY A 198 -1.58 -18.25 7.14
C GLY A 198 -1.51 -17.30 5.94
N ALA A 199 -0.35 -16.70 5.66
CA ALA A 199 -0.17 -15.88 4.47
C ALA A 199 -0.05 -16.73 3.21
N ARG A 200 -0.49 -16.16 2.08
CA ARG A 200 -0.40 -16.77 0.75
C ARG A 200 0.15 -15.78 -0.25
N ALA A 201 0.90 -16.29 -1.22
CA ALA A 201 1.54 -15.47 -2.25
C ALA A 201 1.58 -16.14 -3.62
N GLY A 202 1.18 -15.39 -4.64
CA GLY A 202 1.56 -15.63 -6.03
C GLY A 202 2.75 -14.76 -6.39
N ILE A 203 3.74 -15.33 -7.07
CA ILE A 203 4.98 -14.63 -7.46
C ILE A 203 5.03 -14.53 -8.97
N GLY A 204 5.12 -13.31 -9.49
CA GLY A 204 5.25 -13.03 -10.91
C GLY A 204 6.69 -13.20 -11.45
N PRO A 205 6.85 -13.19 -12.77
CA PRO A 205 8.15 -13.25 -13.44
C PRO A 205 8.97 -12.00 -13.19
N GLU A 206 10.29 -12.12 -13.28
CA GLU A 206 11.20 -10.97 -13.20
C GLU A 206 11.28 -10.26 -14.54
N LEU A 207 10.93 -8.98 -14.51
CA LEU A 207 10.84 -8.13 -15.69
C LEU A 207 11.48 -6.77 -15.40
N PRO A 208 11.86 -6.00 -16.43
CA PRO A 208 12.17 -4.58 -16.24
C PRO A 208 11.02 -3.86 -15.53
N ALA A 209 11.34 -2.89 -14.67
CA ALA A 209 10.35 -2.15 -13.88
C ALA A 209 9.27 -1.49 -14.75
N ILE A 210 9.59 -1.08 -15.98
CA ILE A 210 8.61 -0.53 -16.91
C ILE A 210 7.55 -1.54 -17.37
N GLU A 211 7.80 -2.85 -17.23
CA GLU A 211 6.89 -3.94 -17.57
C GLU A 211 6.24 -4.59 -16.33
N VAL A 212 6.41 -4.00 -15.15
CA VAL A 212 6.01 -4.59 -13.86
C VAL A 212 4.52 -4.92 -13.73
N ALA A 213 3.65 -4.22 -14.48
CA ALA A 213 2.23 -4.57 -14.59
C ALA A 213 2.01 -6.01 -15.10
N ARG A 214 2.84 -6.51 -16.03
CA ARG A 214 2.80 -7.91 -16.48
C ARG A 214 3.20 -8.87 -15.37
N SER A 215 4.18 -8.49 -14.54
CA SER A 215 4.54 -9.29 -13.37
C SER A 215 3.40 -9.32 -12.35
N TRP A 216 2.65 -8.23 -12.19
CA TRP A 216 1.50 -8.16 -11.30
C TRP A 216 0.34 -9.03 -11.77
N ALA A 217 -0.04 -8.97 -13.05
CA ALA A 217 -1.08 -9.84 -13.62
C ALA A 217 -0.75 -11.33 -13.41
N ALA A 218 0.49 -11.72 -13.73
CA ALA A 218 0.99 -13.07 -13.50
C ALA A 218 0.99 -13.49 -12.01
N ALA A 219 1.39 -12.58 -11.12
CA ALA A 219 1.38 -12.83 -9.67
C ALA A 219 -0.04 -13.05 -9.15
N ARG A 220 -1.03 -12.28 -9.61
CA ARG A 220 -2.45 -12.48 -9.26
C ARG A 220 -2.96 -13.84 -9.70
N THR A 221 -2.70 -14.24 -10.95
CA THR A 221 -3.06 -15.57 -11.41
C THR A 221 -2.37 -16.65 -10.56
N ALA A 222 -1.07 -16.50 -10.27
CA ALA A 222 -0.36 -17.46 -9.41
C ALA A 222 -0.97 -17.55 -8.00
N LEU A 223 -1.41 -16.44 -7.42
CA LEU A 223 -2.07 -16.41 -6.12
C LEU A 223 -3.34 -17.28 -6.12
N ARG A 224 -4.08 -17.32 -7.23
CA ARG A 224 -5.29 -18.15 -7.36
C ARG A 224 -5.02 -19.65 -7.30
N PHE A 225 -3.80 -20.10 -7.58
CA PHE A 225 -3.40 -21.49 -7.47
C PHE A 225 -2.85 -21.88 -6.09
N THR A 226 -2.83 -20.96 -5.12
CA THR A 226 -2.36 -21.26 -3.76
C THR A 226 -3.36 -22.11 -2.96
N SER A 227 -2.88 -22.76 -1.90
CA SER A 227 -3.71 -23.48 -0.93
C SER A 227 -3.06 -23.47 0.46
N ALA A 228 -3.71 -24.03 1.47
CA ALA A 228 -3.12 -24.14 2.80
C ALA A 228 -1.82 -24.98 2.82
N THR A 229 -1.74 -26.02 1.98
CA THR A 229 -0.55 -26.90 1.87
C THR A 229 0.47 -26.43 0.84
N GLU A 230 0.10 -25.42 0.04
CA GLU A 230 0.97 -24.79 -0.96
C GLU A 230 0.69 -23.28 -0.98
N PRO A 231 1.13 -22.55 0.06
CA PRO A 231 0.79 -21.14 0.24
C PRO A 231 1.53 -20.23 -0.74
N VAL A 232 2.60 -20.70 -1.37
CA VAL A 232 3.41 -19.93 -2.33
C VAL A 232 3.44 -20.62 -3.68
N VAL A 233 3.00 -19.91 -4.71
CA VAL A 233 3.03 -20.38 -6.10
C VAL A 233 3.79 -19.40 -6.98
N TRP A 234 4.70 -19.93 -7.78
CA TRP A 234 5.49 -19.16 -8.74
C TRP A 234 4.86 -19.26 -10.12
N TRP A 235 4.61 -18.13 -10.75
CA TRP A 235 4.07 -18.06 -12.11
C TRP A 235 4.87 -18.90 -13.10
N ASP A 236 6.20 -18.79 -13.06
CA ASP A 236 7.11 -19.51 -13.97
C ASP A 236 7.01 -21.04 -13.84
N ARG A 237 6.43 -21.55 -12.74
CA ARG A 237 6.23 -22.98 -12.50
C ARG A 237 4.85 -23.49 -12.90
N LEU A 238 3.89 -22.61 -13.22
CA LEU A 238 2.54 -23.02 -13.60
C LEU A 238 2.47 -23.63 -15.01
N GLY A 239 3.33 -23.17 -15.93
CA GLY A 239 3.29 -23.61 -17.32
C GLY A 239 1.88 -23.48 -17.93
N GLY A 240 1.35 -24.57 -18.48
CA GLY A 240 0.03 -24.60 -19.12
C GLY A 240 -1.16 -24.35 -18.17
N LEU A 241 -0.98 -24.53 -16.86
CA LEU A 241 -2.05 -24.28 -15.87
C LEU A 241 -2.45 -22.81 -15.85
N ALA A 242 -1.50 -21.90 -16.06
CA ALA A 242 -1.76 -20.47 -16.12
C ALA A 242 -2.80 -20.09 -17.18
N ALA A 243 -2.87 -20.83 -18.29
CA ALA A 243 -3.81 -20.58 -19.38
C ALA A 243 -5.27 -20.95 -19.03
N LEU A 244 -5.49 -21.71 -17.96
CA LEU A 244 -6.83 -22.04 -17.46
C LEU A 244 -7.49 -20.88 -16.72
N ASP A 245 -6.68 -19.93 -16.24
CA ASP A 245 -7.17 -18.76 -15.54
C ASP A 245 -8.10 -17.92 -16.43
N GLY A 246 -9.26 -17.54 -15.90
CA GLY A 246 -10.27 -16.77 -16.63
C GLY A 246 -11.02 -17.52 -17.76
N LYS A 247 -10.79 -18.83 -17.97
CA LYS A 247 -11.50 -19.61 -19.01
C LYS A 247 -12.88 -20.10 -18.59
N LEU A 248 -13.06 -20.34 -17.30
CA LEU A 248 -14.30 -20.81 -16.69
C LEU A 248 -14.64 -19.90 -15.51
N GLY A 249 -15.91 -19.52 -15.38
CA GLY A 249 -16.36 -18.76 -14.23
C GLY A 249 -16.44 -19.63 -12.96
N PRO A 250 -16.53 -19.03 -11.76
CA PRO A 250 -16.69 -19.79 -10.52
C PRO A 250 -17.90 -20.74 -10.53
N ALA A 251 -19.01 -20.35 -11.17
CA ALA A 251 -20.19 -21.19 -11.36
C ALA A 251 -19.88 -22.42 -12.24
N ASP A 252 -19.23 -22.24 -13.40
CA ASP A 252 -18.86 -23.35 -14.29
C ASP A 252 -17.90 -24.32 -13.60
N LEU A 253 -16.92 -23.80 -12.86
CA LEU A 253 -15.97 -24.60 -12.07
C LEU A 253 -16.69 -25.40 -10.97
N ALA A 254 -17.74 -24.86 -10.36
CA ALA A 254 -18.54 -25.54 -9.33
C ALA A 254 -19.40 -26.68 -9.90
N GLU A 255 -19.70 -26.66 -11.19
CA GLU A 255 -20.48 -27.72 -11.86
C GLU A 255 -19.63 -28.94 -12.25
N LEU A 256 -18.31 -28.79 -12.30
CA LEU A 256 -17.38 -29.88 -12.67
C LEU A 256 -17.47 -31.06 -11.70
N ALA A 257 -17.66 -32.26 -12.24
CA ALA A 257 -17.86 -33.48 -11.45
C ALA A 257 -16.71 -33.76 -10.47
N ASP A 258 -15.46 -33.57 -10.92
CA ASP A 258 -14.28 -33.83 -10.09
C ASP A 258 -14.15 -32.79 -8.96
N VAL A 259 -14.50 -31.52 -9.23
CA VAL A 259 -14.51 -30.46 -8.21
C VAL A 259 -15.59 -30.73 -7.16
N ARG A 260 -16.79 -31.12 -7.59
CA ARG A 260 -17.88 -31.53 -6.68
C ARG A 260 -17.53 -32.76 -5.85
N ALA A 261 -16.79 -33.71 -6.42
CA ALA A 261 -16.31 -34.87 -5.68
C ALA A 261 -15.28 -34.46 -4.60
N LEU A 262 -14.35 -33.55 -4.92
CA LEU A 262 -13.42 -32.98 -3.95
C LEU A 262 -14.15 -32.19 -2.85
N ASP A 263 -15.22 -31.48 -3.16
CA ASP A 263 -16.03 -30.78 -2.14
C ASP A 263 -16.77 -31.74 -1.21
N ARG A 264 -17.31 -32.84 -1.76
CA ARG A 264 -17.89 -33.90 -0.93
C ARG A 264 -16.85 -34.47 0.03
N LEU A 265 -15.63 -34.74 -0.45
CA LEU A 265 -14.52 -35.20 0.40
C LEU A 265 -14.13 -34.16 1.45
N ALA A 266 -14.12 -32.87 1.10
CA ALA A 266 -13.82 -31.78 2.02
C ALA A 266 -14.84 -31.67 3.16
N ALA A 267 -16.11 -31.96 2.88
CA ALA A 267 -17.21 -31.90 3.86
C ALA A 267 -17.25 -33.08 4.84
N GLU A 268 -16.47 -34.14 4.62
CA GLU A 268 -16.40 -35.29 5.52
C GLU A 268 -15.58 -34.99 6.79
N SER A 269 -15.80 -35.80 7.84
CA SER A 269 -14.91 -35.81 9.00
C SER A 269 -13.46 -36.10 8.56
N HIS A 270 -12.54 -35.20 8.88
CA HIS A 270 -11.14 -35.22 8.41
C HIS A 270 -10.97 -34.95 6.89
N GLY A 271 -11.88 -34.19 6.27
CA GLY A 271 -11.80 -33.81 4.85
C GLY A 271 -10.51 -33.06 4.49
N GLU A 272 -10.08 -32.11 5.32
CA GLU A 272 -8.81 -31.39 5.14
C GLU A 272 -7.59 -32.31 5.10
N ASP A 273 -7.53 -33.31 5.99
CA ASP A 273 -6.47 -34.33 5.98
C ASP A 273 -6.49 -35.16 4.69
N THR A 274 -7.69 -35.42 4.15
CA THR A 274 -7.86 -36.15 2.89
C THR A 274 -7.42 -35.32 1.68
N LEU A 275 -7.77 -34.04 1.61
CA LEU A 275 -7.27 -33.13 0.58
C LEU A 275 -5.75 -32.96 0.66
N ALA A 276 -5.18 -32.86 1.87
CA ALA A 276 -3.73 -32.82 2.06
C ALA A 276 -3.05 -34.11 1.57
N ALA A 277 -3.64 -35.28 1.82
CA ALA A 277 -3.15 -36.57 1.32
C ALA A 277 -3.17 -36.65 -0.22
N LEU A 278 -4.26 -36.20 -0.86
CA LEU A 278 -4.39 -36.17 -2.32
C LEU A 278 -3.39 -35.18 -2.96
N GLY A 279 -3.19 -34.02 -2.34
CA GLY A 279 -2.16 -33.06 -2.76
C GLY A 279 -0.75 -33.63 -2.65
N ALA A 280 -0.43 -34.29 -1.53
CA ALA A 280 0.86 -34.94 -1.33
C ALA A 280 1.09 -36.10 -2.31
N LEU A 281 0.05 -36.86 -2.67
CA LEU A 281 0.11 -37.89 -3.69
C LEU A 281 0.48 -37.29 -5.05
N CYS A 282 -0.15 -36.19 -5.44
CA CYS A 282 0.17 -35.48 -6.69
C CYS A 282 1.62 -34.97 -6.71
N ALA A 283 2.09 -34.40 -5.60
CA ALA A 283 3.44 -33.83 -5.48
C ALA A 283 4.54 -34.90 -5.49
N THR A 284 4.29 -36.07 -4.88
CA THR A 284 5.32 -37.10 -4.69
C THR A 284 5.25 -38.25 -5.70
N GLY A 285 4.12 -38.39 -6.39
CA GLY A 285 3.84 -39.50 -7.32
C GLY A 285 3.76 -40.87 -6.65
N SER A 286 3.65 -40.95 -5.33
CA SER A 286 3.63 -42.22 -4.59
C SER A 286 2.95 -42.09 -3.24
N ALA A 287 1.98 -42.97 -2.96
CA ALA A 287 1.29 -43.03 -1.66
C ALA A 287 2.26 -43.20 -0.48
N ARG A 288 3.32 -43.99 -0.66
CA ARG A 288 4.35 -44.21 0.38
C ARG A 288 5.12 -42.93 0.69
N LYS A 289 5.55 -42.18 -0.35
CA LYS A 289 6.26 -40.91 -0.17
C LYS A 289 5.34 -39.83 0.42
N ALA A 290 4.09 -39.77 -0.04
CA ALA A 290 3.07 -38.87 0.50
C ALA A 290 2.85 -39.09 2.01
N ALA A 291 2.75 -40.35 2.46
CA ALA A 291 2.59 -40.67 3.88
C ALA A 291 3.80 -40.22 4.73
N ALA A 292 5.01 -40.34 4.19
CA ALA A 292 6.23 -39.90 4.85
C ALA A 292 6.29 -38.37 5.01
N VAL A 293 5.92 -37.62 3.96
CA VAL A 293 5.88 -36.14 3.97
C VAL A 293 4.85 -35.61 4.97
N LEU A 294 3.71 -36.28 5.10
CA LEU A 294 2.65 -35.86 6.02
C LEU A 294 2.87 -36.34 7.47
N HIS A 295 3.99 -37.01 7.76
CA HIS A 295 4.29 -37.60 9.06
C HIS A 295 3.13 -38.47 9.61
N ARG A 296 2.39 -39.15 8.72
CA ARG A 296 1.26 -40.01 9.08
C ARG A 296 1.70 -41.48 9.09
N HIS A 297 1.03 -42.29 9.91
CA HIS A 297 1.23 -43.74 9.87
C HIS A 297 0.85 -44.27 8.49
N HIS A 298 1.83 -44.82 7.78
CA HIS A 298 1.72 -45.41 6.43
C HIS A 298 0.55 -46.39 6.27
N SER A 299 0.10 -47.03 7.35
CA SER A 299 -1.07 -47.93 7.38
C SER A 299 -2.41 -47.25 7.10
N THR A 300 -2.50 -45.92 7.24
CA THR A 300 -3.75 -45.17 7.06
C THR A 300 -3.90 -44.54 5.67
N MET A 301 -2.80 -44.47 4.89
CA MET A 301 -2.83 -43.85 3.55
C MET A 301 -3.61 -44.68 2.52
N PRO A 302 -3.41 -46.01 2.38
CA PRO A 302 -4.13 -46.81 1.39
C PRO A 302 -5.65 -46.80 1.61
N ALA A 303 -6.12 -46.96 2.85
CA ALA A 303 -7.54 -46.94 3.17
C ALA A 303 -8.16 -45.56 2.88
N ARG A 304 -7.42 -44.48 3.11
CA ARG A 304 -7.86 -43.11 2.81
C ARG A 304 -7.94 -42.86 1.31
N LEU A 305 -6.94 -43.31 0.54
CA LEU A 305 -6.96 -43.20 -0.92
C LEU A 305 -8.11 -44.02 -1.52
N ALA A 306 -8.30 -45.27 -1.11
CA ALA A 306 -9.42 -46.10 -1.57
C ALA A 306 -10.79 -45.46 -1.31
N ARG A 307 -10.96 -44.81 -0.15
CA ARG A 307 -12.16 -44.03 0.14
C ARG A 307 -12.31 -42.82 -0.80
N ALA A 308 -11.23 -42.08 -1.04
CA ALA A 308 -11.25 -40.95 -1.96
C ALA A 308 -11.59 -41.39 -3.39
N GLU A 309 -11.04 -42.51 -3.86
CA GLU A 309 -11.34 -43.11 -5.17
C GLU A 309 -12.82 -43.50 -5.30
N ALA A 310 -13.43 -44.04 -4.25
CA ALA A 310 -14.86 -44.36 -4.26
C ALA A 310 -15.75 -43.12 -4.46
N VAL A 311 -15.32 -41.94 -3.98
CA VAL A 311 -16.04 -40.67 -4.14
C VAL A 311 -15.73 -40.01 -5.48
N LEU A 312 -14.46 -40.06 -5.91
CA LEU A 312 -13.94 -39.48 -7.16
C LEU A 312 -14.36 -40.29 -8.39
N GLY A 313 -14.55 -41.59 -8.25
CA GLY A 313 -14.94 -42.50 -9.34
C GLY A 313 -13.79 -42.90 -10.27
N PHE A 314 -12.54 -42.74 -9.86
CA PHE A 314 -11.35 -43.16 -10.61
C PHE A 314 -10.18 -43.49 -9.70
N ASP A 315 -9.28 -44.37 -10.17
CA ASP A 315 -8.01 -44.72 -9.50
C ASP A 315 -7.07 -43.52 -9.50
N VAL A 316 -6.66 -43.06 -8.31
CA VAL A 316 -5.83 -41.85 -8.14
C VAL A 316 -4.33 -42.15 -8.15
N ASP A 317 -3.87 -43.40 -8.03
CA ASP A 317 -2.45 -43.76 -8.04
C ASP A 317 -1.97 -44.29 -9.41
N SER A 318 -2.85 -44.29 -10.42
CA SER A 318 -2.44 -44.39 -11.82
C SER A 318 -1.83 -43.08 -12.34
N PRO A 319 -0.93 -43.09 -13.34
CA PRO A 319 -0.40 -41.86 -13.94
C PRO A 319 -1.49 -40.91 -14.48
N ALA A 320 -2.49 -41.46 -15.17
CA ALA A 320 -3.62 -40.68 -15.69
C ALA A 320 -4.53 -40.15 -14.56
N GLY A 321 -4.75 -40.97 -13.53
CA GLY A 321 -5.50 -40.60 -12.32
C GLY A 321 -4.87 -39.45 -11.56
N ARG A 322 -3.55 -39.52 -11.32
CA ARG A 322 -2.79 -38.43 -10.68
C ARG A 322 -2.88 -37.13 -11.46
N PHE A 323 -2.78 -37.18 -12.79
CA PHE A 323 -2.94 -35.98 -13.63
C PHE A 323 -4.35 -35.38 -13.51
N ARG A 324 -5.39 -36.21 -13.63
CA ARG A 324 -6.80 -35.79 -13.49
C ARG A 324 -7.05 -35.20 -12.10
N LEU A 325 -6.56 -35.84 -11.04
CA LEU A 325 -6.65 -35.37 -9.67
C LEU A 325 -5.94 -34.03 -9.49
N HIS A 326 -4.72 -33.89 -10.01
CA HIS A 326 -3.97 -32.64 -9.95
C HIS A 326 -4.73 -31.50 -10.63
N LEU A 327 -5.24 -31.74 -11.84
CA LEU A 327 -6.08 -30.77 -12.55
C LEU A 327 -7.34 -30.40 -11.76
N ALA A 328 -8.03 -31.38 -11.18
CA ALA A 328 -9.21 -31.14 -10.36
C ALA A 328 -8.90 -30.27 -9.12
N LEU A 329 -7.77 -30.52 -8.45
CA LEU A 329 -7.30 -29.71 -7.33
C LEU A 329 -6.99 -28.27 -7.78
N MET A 330 -6.34 -28.08 -8.93
CA MET A 330 -6.05 -26.75 -9.48
C MET A 330 -7.33 -25.98 -9.84
N LEU A 331 -8.30 -26.64 -10.47
CA LEU A 331 -9.60 -26.04 -10.83
C LEU A 331 -10.42 -25.66 -9.60
N ARG A 332 -10.39 -26.50 -8.55
CA ARG A 332 -10.99 -26.18 -7.26
C ARG A 332 -10.35 -24.94 -6.63
N ARG A 333 -9.00 -24.85 -6.64
CA ARG A 333 -8.29 -23.66 -6.14
C ARG A 333 -8.65 -22.39 -6.92
N LEU A 334 -8.72 -22.46 -8.26
CA LEU A 334 -9.14 -21.34 -9.11
C LEU A 334 -10.56 -20.84 -8.77
N ARG A 335 -11.48 -21.74 -8.43
CA ARG A 335 -12.83 -21.39 -7.98
C ARG A 335 -12.80 -20.73 -6.61
N ASP A 336 -12.14 -21.37 -5.64
CA ASP A 336 -12.15 -20.96 -4.24
C ASP A 336 -11.38 -19.64 -4.02
N ASN A 337 -10.26 -19.47 -4.72
CA ASN A 337 -9.45 -18.26 -4.71
C ASN A 337 -9.89 -17.34 -5.86
N THR A 338 -11.11 -16.82 -5.77
CA THR A 338 -11.61 -15.85 -6.76
C THR A 338 -10.75 -14.59 -6.73
N ASP A 339 -10.44 -14.06 -7.91
CA ASP A 339 -9.68 -12.84 -8.10
C ASP A 339 -10.40 -11.66 -7.41
N PRO A 340 -9.75 -10.83 -6.57
CA PRO A 340 -10.34 -9.55 -6.22
C PRO A 340 -10.49 -8.77 -7.53
N ALA A 341 -11.72 -8.37 -7.85
CA ALA A 341 -12.04 -7.63 -9.06
C ALA A 341 -11.06 -6.45 -9.27
N PRO A 342 -10.70 -6.11 -10.52
CA PRO A 342 -9.97 -4.88 -10.79
C PRO A 342 -10.78 -3.69 -10.24
N LEU A 343 -10.08 -2.69 -9.69
CA LEU A 343 -10.66 -1.40 -9.32
C LEU A 343 -11.45 -0.89 -10.54
N ALA A 344 -12.77 -0.84 -10.42
CA ALA A 344 -13.55 -0.07 -11.37
C ALA A 344 -13.04 1.37 -11.27
N GLY A 345 -12.52 1.89 -12.39
CA GLY A 345 -12.20 3.31 -12.50
C GLY A 345 -13.44 4.17 -12.22
N PRO A 346 -13.24 5.44 -11.82
CA PRO A 346 -14.31 6.33 -11.38
C PRO A 346 -15.41 6.53 -12.43
#